data_AF-A0A7U9NKW0-F1
#
_entry.id   AF-A0A7U9NKW0-F1
#
_cell.length_a   1.000
_cell.length_b   1.000
_cell.length_c   1.000
_cell.angle_alpha   90.00
_cell.angle_beta   90.00
_cell.angle_gamma   90.00
#
_symmetry.space_group_name_H-M   'P 1'
#
loop_
_entity.id
_entity.type
_entity.pdbx_description
1 polymer ?
#
loop_
_entity_poly.entity_id
_entity_poly.type
_entity_poly.pdbx_seq_one_letter_code
_entity_poly.pdbx_strand_id
1 'polypeptide(L)' 'MADCNMQSMQRPRPGSCSRDQLSGMHLAIAYVPWQHWNETYHLDKAMQTGTIFPELDKPFLGKRGACR' A
#
# COMPACT_ATOMS: atom_id res chain seq x y z
N MET A 1 -3.18 7.81 -39.83
CA MET A 1 -4.00 8.07 -38.64
C MET A 1 -4.54 6.71 -38.23
N ALA A 2 -4.15 6.20 -37.06
CA ALA A 2 -4.58 4.88 -36.63
C ALA A 2 -6.00 4.99 -36.07
N ASP A 3 -6.94 4.28 -36.68
CA ASP A 3 -8.30 4.14 -36.16
C ASP A 3 -8.27 3.35 -34.85
N CYS A 4 -8.35 4.07 -33.73
CA CYS A 4 -8.58 3.49 -32.42
C CYS A 4 -10.02 2.97 -32.37
N ASN A 5 -10.17 1.72 -32.76
CA ASN A 5 -11.38 0.93 -32.67
C ASN A 5 -11.76 0.69 -31.19
N MET A 6 -12.54 1.61 -30.60
CA MET A 6 -13.21 1.39 -29.31
C MET A 6 -14.41 0.46 -29.50
N GLN A 7 -14.13 -0.83 -29.74
CA GLN A 7 -15.15 -1.86 -29.58
C GLN A 7 -15.70 -1.75 -28.16
N SER A 8 -16.99 -1.45 -28.08
CA SER A 8 -17.75 -1.27 -26.85
C SER A 8 -17.33 -2.33 -25.84
N MET A 9 -16.77 -1.89 -24.70
CA MET A 9 -16.62 -2.71 -23.50
C MET A 9 -17.97 -3.38 -23.25
N GLN A 10 -18.07 -4.67 -23.60
CA GLN A 10 -19.28 -5.44 -23.37
C GLN A 10 -19.49 -5.45 -21.86
N ARG A 11 -20.51 -4.71 -21.41
CA ARG A 11 -20.88 -4.62 -20.00
C ARG A 11 -21.08 -6.04 -19.48
N PRO A 12 -20.37 -6.47 -18.42
CA PRO A 12 -20.59 -7.79 -17.87
C PRO A 12 -22.05 -7.91 -17.41
N ARG A 13 -22.63 -9.10 -17.67
CA ARG A 13 -24.05 -9.41 -17.38
C ARG A 13 -24.38 -9.08 -15.92
N PRO A 14 -25.55 -8.48 -15.62
CA PRO A 14 -25.97 -8.29 -14.24
C PRO A 14 -26.38 -9.66 -13.71
N GLY A 15 -25.57 -10.27 -12.84
CA GLY A 15 -26.00 -11.52 -12.21
C GLY A 15 -24.94 -12.51 -11.72
N SER A 16 -23.64 -12.24 -11.80
CA SER A 16 -22.68 -13.03 -11.02
C SER A 16 -21.54 -12.17 -10.51
N CYS A 17 -21.86 -11.27 -9.58
CA CYS A 17 -20.87 -10.86 -8.61
C CYS A 17 -20.56 -12.12 -7.79
N SER A 18 -19.37 -12.70 -7.95
CA SER A 18 -18.86 -13.68 -6.98
C SER A 18 -19.11 -13.07 -5.61
N ARG A 19 -19.94 -13.71 -4.79
CA ARG A 19 -20.34 -13.17 -3.49
C ARG A 19 -19.05 -12.96 -2.71
N ASP A 20 -18.70 -11.70 -2.43
CA ASP A 20 -17.50 -11.40 -1.65
C ASP A 20 -17.69 -12.06 -0.29
N GLN A 21 -16.93 -13.14 -0.05
CA GLN A 21 -17.10 -14.00 1.12
C GLN A 21 -16.79 -13.24 2.40
N LEU A 22 -16.09 -12.11 2.30
CA LEU A 22 -15.70 -11.25 3.41
C LEU A 22 -16.64 -10.04 3.57
N SER A 23 -17.69 -9.95 2.74
CA SER A 23 -18.67 -8.85 2.81
C SER A 23 -19.33 -8.82 4.20
N GLY A 24 -19.12 -7.71 4.92
CA GLY A 24 -19.64 -7.52 6.28
C GLY A 24 -18.71 -8.00 7.40
N MET A 25 -17.53 -8.53 7.09
CA MET A 25 -16.54 -8.93 8.09
C MET A 25 -15.46 -7.85 8.28
N HIS A 26 -14.99 -7.67 9.51
CA HIS A 26 -13.79 -6.89 9.78
C HIS A 26 -12.55 -7.72 9.41
N LEU A 27 -11.75 -7.23 8.46
CA LEU A 27 -10.60 -7.97 7.91
C LEU A 27 -9.46 -8.16 8.93
N ALA A 28 -9.19 -7.15 9.77
CA ALA A 28 -8.17 -7.22 10.83
C ALA A 28 -8.36 -6.08 11.86
N ILE A 29 -7.85 -6.31 13.07
CA ILE A 29 -7.61 -5.29 14.09
C ILE A 29 -6.18 -5.45 14.61
N ALA A 30 -5.50 -4.34 14.88
CA ALA A 30 -4.15 -4.36 15.46
C ALA A 30 -4.05 -3.26 16.52
N TYR A 31 -3.39 -3.57 17.63
CA TYR A 31 -3.02 -2.58 18.64
C TYR A 31 -1.74 -1.89 18.20
N VAL A 32 -1.83 -0.60 17.91
CA VAL A 32 -0.67 0.22 17.53
C VAL A 32 -0.18 0.97 18.78
N PRO A 33 1.07 0.76 19.23
CA PRO A 33 1.61 1.50 20.37
C PRO A 33 1.80 2.98 20.01
N TRP A 34 1.73 3.83 21.02
CA TRP A 34 2.04 5.25 20.85
C TRP A 34 3.53 5.43 20.56
N GLN A 35 3.85 6.02 19.41
CA GLN A 35 5.23 6.28 19.00
C GLN A 35 5.70 7.61 19.58
N HIS A 36 6.87 7.61 20.22
CA HIS A 36 7.55 8.82 20.68
C HIS A 36 8.47 9.33 19.57
N TRP A 37 8.45 10.64 19.32
CA TRP A 37 9.17 11.24 18.20
C TRP A 37 10.45 11.88 18.73
N ASN A 38 11.57 11.63 18.04
CA ASN A 38 12.86 12.23 18.34
C ASN A 38 13.18 13.35 17.32
N GLU A 39 14.46 13.65 17.12
CA GLU A 39 14.92 14.62 16.13
C GLU A 39 14.51 14.24 14.71
N THR A 40 14.12 15.24 13.93
CA THR A 40 13.74 15.08 12.52
C THR A 40 14.89 15.49 11.60
N TYR A 41 14.99 14.85 10.44
CA TYR A 41 15.88 15.33 9.39
C TYR A 41 15.47 16.71 8.86
N HIS A 42 16.45 17.45 8.34
CA HIS A 42 16.18 18.61 7.49
C HIS A 42 15.42 18.19 6.23
N LEU A 43 14.63 19.12 5.70
CA LEU A 43 13.69 18.89 4.60
C LEU A 43 14.37 18.25 3.38
N ASP A 44 15.55 18.76 2.98
CA ASP A 44 16.28 18.28 1.81
C ASP A 44 16.66 16.80 1.92
N LYS A 45 17.06 16.36 3.12
CA LYS A 45 17.41 14.96 3.38
C LYS A 45 16.15 14.10 3.48
N ALA A 46 15.12 14.59 4.16
CA ALA A 46 13.87 13.85 4.32
C ALA A 46 13.21 13.55 2.96
N MET A 47 13.27 14.50 2.02
CA MET A 47 12.77 14.30 0.66
C MET A 47 13.55 13.23 -0.11
N GLN A 48 14.88 13.15 0.07
CA GLN A 48 15.72 12.13 -0.57
C GLN A 48 15.48 10.74 0.00
N THR A 49 15.36 10.63 1.33
CA THR A 49 15.17 9.35 2.04
C THR A 49 13.72 8.86 1.98
N GLY A 50 12.74 9.75 1.85
CA GLY A 50 11.31 9.41 1.89
C GLY A 50 10.72 9.29 3.31
N THR A 51 11.47 9.68 4.34
CA THR A 51 11.01 9.80 5.72
C THR A 51 11.70 10.98 6.41
N ILE A 52 10.95 11.74 7.23
CA ILE A 52 11.52 12.79 8.09
C ILE A 52 12.13 12.22 9.37
N PHE A 53 11.78 10.98 9.74
CA PHE A 53 12.24 10.32 10.96
C PHE A 53 13.45 9.45 10.68
N PRO A 54 14.61 9.74 11.32
CA PRO A 54 15.83 8.93 11.16
C PRO A 54 15.64 7.47 11.55
N GLU A 55 14.79 7.19 12.54
CA GLU A 55 14.51 5.83 13.03
C GLU A 55 13.75 4.94 12.02
N LEU A 56 13.06 5.56 11.06
CA LEU A 56 12.35 4.85 9.99
C LEU A 56 13.20 4.67 8.73
N ASP A 57 14.36 5.34 8.65
CA ASP A 57 15.34 5.20 7.57
C ASP A 57 16.14 3.90 7.76
N LYS A 58 15.47 2.76 7.55
CA LYS A 58 16.04 1.43 7.71
C LYS A 58 16.51 0.91 6.34
N PRO A 59 17.72 0.32 6.26
CA PRO A 59 18.20 -0.23 5.00
C PRO A 59 17.26 -1.33 4.51
N PHE A 60 16.92 -1.30 3.22
CA PHE A 60 16.16 -2.38 2.61
C PHE A 60 17.05 -3.61 2.47
N LEU A 61 16.99 -4.52 3.44
CA LEU A 61 17.84 -5.71 3.47
C LEU A 61 17.34 -6.84 2.55
N GLY A 62 16.23 -6.67 1.83
CA GLY A 62 15.76 -7.58 0.78
C GLY A 62 15.57 -9.05 1.20
N LYS A 63 15.68 -9.37 2.50
CA LYS A 63 15.42 -10.71 3.00
C LYS A 63 13.91 -10.90 2.99
N ARG A 64 13.42 -11.68 2.02
CA ARG A 64 12.13 -12.38 2.16
C ARG A 64 12.09 -12.93 3.58
N GLY A 65 11.05 -12.62 4.35
CA GLY A 65 10.93 -12.91 5.78
C GLY A 65 11.11 -14.39 6.13
N ALA A 66 12.36 -14.85 6.13
CA ALA A 66 12.77 -16.14 6.63
C ALA A 66 13.10 -15.93 8.10
N CYS A 67 12.29 -16.53 8.96
CA CYS A 67 12.67 -16.79 10.34
C CYS A 67 14.04 -17.49 10.33
N ARG A 68 15.01 -16.92 11.03
CA ARG A 68 16.17 -17.68 11.51
C ARG A 68 15.87 -18.16 12.91
#